data_AF-A0A820HMC6-F1
#
_entry.id   AF-A0A820HMC6-F1
#
_cell.length_a   1.000
_cell.length_b   1.000
_cell.length_c   1.000
_cell.angle_alpha   90.00
_cell.angle_beta   90.00
_cell.angle_gamma   90.00
#
_symmetry.space_group_name_H-M   'P 1'
#
loop_
_entity.id
_entity.type
_entity.pdbx_description
1 polymer ?
#
loop_
_entity_poly.entity_id
_entity_poly.type
_entity_poly.pdbx_seq_one_letter_code
_entity_poly.pdbx_strand_id
1 'polypeptide(L)'
;VFIATDGAPTDEKGHVNLEELECLMNVEREIETTHVMFLLCTDDPIYNDCLTDWDNKMINMDVTADYITEKEKIHTYRGENFPFSKGDYVVKALLGAIDPDINNLNQPDEDIFLDQ
;
A
#
# COMPACT_ATOMS: atom_id res chain seq x y z
N VAL A 1 1.77 -7.49 10.01
CA VAL A 1 0.54 -6.90 10.56
C VAL A 1 -0.36 -6.54 9.39
N PHE A 2 -1.64 -6.89 9.46
CA PHE A 2 -2.60 -6.57 8.41
C PHE A 2 -3.65 -5.62 8.99
N ILE A 3 -3.83 -4.45 8.37
CA ILE A 3 -4.69 -3.37 8.84
C ILE A 3 -5.71 -3.08 7.74
N ALA A 4 -6.97 -3.41 7.99
CA ALA A 4 -8.07 -2.92 7.16
C ALA A 4 -8.65 -1.67 7.83
N THR A 5 -8.73 -0.56 7.10
CA THR A 5 -9.20 0.72 7.65
C THR A 5 -10.19 1.41 6.72
N ASP A 6 -11.22 2.03 7.29
CA ASP A 6 -12.22 2.83 6.59
C ASP A 6 -12.01 4.35 6.74
N GLY A 7 -10.97 4.75 7.48
CA GLY A 7 -10.70 6.16 7.72
C GLY A 7 -9.38 6.46 8.39
N ALA A 8 -9.31 7.67 8.93
CA ALA A 8 -8.11 8.25 9.50
C ALA A 8 -7.68 7.57 10.81
N PRO A 9 -6.37 7.44 11.08
CA PRO A 9 -5.91 7.13 12.43
C PRO A 9 -6.28 8.27 13.38
N THR A 10 -6.71 7.92 14.59
CA THR A 10 -7.10 8.89 15.61
C THR A 10 -6.45 8.59 16.95
N ASP A 11 -6.28 9.63 17.76
CA ASP A 11 -5.87 9.51 19.16
C ASP A 11 -7.00 8.95 20.03
N GLU A 12 -6.73 8.73 21.32
CA GLU A 12 -7.73 8.25 22.29
C GLU A 12 -8.95 9.19 22.47
N LYS A 13 -8.87 10.42 21.95
CA LYS A 13 -9.94 11.42 21.99
C LYS A 13 -10.71 11.53 20.67
N GLY A 14 -10.30 10.76 19.65
CA GLY A 14 -10.92 10.76 18.32
C GLY A 14 -10.41 11.87 17.40
N HIS A 15 -9.33 12.58 17.74
CA HIS A 15 -8.71 13.54 16.83
C HIS A 15 -7.77 12.83 15.86
N VAL A 16 -7.79 13.24 14.59
CA VAL A 16 -6.88 12.69 13.57
C VAL A 16 -5.43 12.88 14.02
N ASN A 17 -4.68 11.78 14.02
CA ASN A 17 -3.27 11.78 14.42
C ASN A 17 -2.42 10.90 13.50
N LEU A 18 -2.10 11.43 12.31
CA LEU A 18 -1.23 10.77 11.34
C LEU A 18 0.25 10.78 11.78
N GLU A 19 0.69 11.83 12.47
CA GLU A 19 2.09 12.01 12.88
C GLU A 19 2.54 10.93 13.87
N GLU A 20 1.68 10.58 14.83
CA GLU A 20 1.97 9.48 15.77
C GLU A 20 2.04 8.13 15.05
N LEU A 21 1.13 7.86 14.11
CA LEU A 21 1.19 6.63 13.31
C LEU A 21 2.46 6.60 12.45
N GLU A 22 2.85 7.72 11.85
CA GLU A 22 4.09 7.82 11.05
C GLU A 22 5.33 7.56 11.90
N CYS A 23 5.38 8.12 13.11
CA CYS A 23 6.44 7.87 14.08
C CYS A 23 6.50 6.39 14.44
N LEU A 24 5.35 5.76 14.73
CA LEU A 24 5.28 4.33 15.00
C LEU A 24 5.82 3.52 13.82
N MET A 25 5.41 3.84 12.59
CA MET A 25 5.77 3.09 11.39
C MET A 25 7.26 3.19 11.03
N ASN A 26 7.92 4.31 11.35
CA ASN A 26 9.34 4.54 11.02
C ASN A 26 10.31 4.28 12.17
N VAL A 27 9.91 4.56 13.41
CA VAL A 27 10.82 4.61 14.56
C VAL A 27 10.61 3.43 15.50
N GLU A 28 9.35 3.09 15.80
CA GLU A 28 9.02 2.08 16.81
C GLU A 28 8.83 0.68 16.22
N ARG A 29 8.35 0.61 14.98
CA ARG A 29 8.25 -0.63 14.23
C ARG A 29 9.65 -1.19 13.99
N GLU A 30 9.81 -2.48 14.24
CA GLU A 30 11.01 -3.24 13.83
C GLU A 30 11.00 -3.43 12.30
N ILE A 31 11.38 -2.37 11.55
CA ILE A 31 11.16 -2.24 10.10
C ILE A 31 11.74 -3.39 9.28
N GLU A 32 12.84 -3.99 9.72
CA GLU A 32 13.53 -5.09 9.02
C GLU A 32 12.81 -6.43 9.10
N THR A 33 11.89 -6.59 10.06
CA THR A 33 11.22 -7.88 10.32
C THR A 33 9.70 -7.79 10.35
N THR A 34 9.16 -6.59 10.55
CA THR A 34 7.73 -6.35 10.67
C THR A 34 7.17 -5.81 9.37
N HIS A 35 6.57 -6.71 8.59
CA HIS A 35 5.83 -6.38 7.38
C HIS A 35 4.46 -5.83 7.75
N VAL A 36 4.05 -4.72 7.16
CA VAL A 36 2.76 -4.07 7.42
C VAL A 36 1.99 -3.89 6.13
N MET A 37 0.75 -4.34 6.13
CA MET A 37 -0.14 -4.27 4.98
C MET A 37 -1.36 -3.44 5.33
N PHE A 38 -1.61 -2.38 4.57
CA PHE A 38 -2.87 -1.62 4.67
C PHE A 38 -3.81 -2.02 3.53
N LEU A 39 -5.04 -2.34 3.90
CA LEU A 39 -6.16 -2.46 2.99
C LEU A 39 -7.08 -1.27 3.20
N LEU A 40 -7.18 -0.40 2.20
CA LEU A 40 -7.98 0.82 2.28
C LEU A 40 -9.42 0.53 1.87
N CYS A 41 -10.33 0.78 2.81
CA CYS A 41 -11.77 0.67 2.65
C CYS A 41 -12.42 2.06 2.71
N THR A 42 -11.76 3.07 2.14
CA THR A 42 -12.14 4.49 2.23
C THR A 42 -12.00 5.19 0.88
N ASP A 43 -12.87 6.16 0.63
CA ASP A 43 -12.85 7.04 -0.54
C ASP A 43 -12.23 8.42 -0.25
N ASP A 44 -11.72 8.63 0.97
CA ASP A 44 -11.07 9.89 1.34
C ASP A 44 -9.70 10.02 0.63
N PRO A 45 -9.54 10.98 -0.29
CA PRO A 45 -8.34 11.11 -1.10
C PRO A 45 -7.11 11.49 -0.26
N ILE A 46 -7.27 12.21 0.86
CA ILE A 46 -6.14 12.67 1.66
C ILE A 46 -5.40 11.48 2.27
N TYR A 47 -6.13 10.49 2.79
CA TYR A 47 -5.52 9.31 3.41
C TYR A 47 -5.05 8.30 2.38
N ASN A 48 -5.79 8.15 1.28
CA ASN A 48 -5.35 7.33 0.15
C ASN A 48 -3.99 7.82 -0.37
N ASP A 49 -3.84 9.13 -0.60
CA ASP A 49 -2.60 9.72 -1.07
C ASP A 49 -1.49 9.57 -0.03
N CYS A 50 -1.77 9.89 1.25
CA CYS A 50 -0.77 9.80 2.31
C CYS A 50 -0.23 8.38 2.51
N LEU A 51 -1.08 7.36 2.53
CA LEU A 51 -0.65 5.98 2.72
C LEU A 51 0.01 5.42 1.45
N THR A 52 -0.48 5.79 0.26
CA THR A 52 0.22 5.46 -1.00
C THR A 52 1.61 6.09 -1.03
N ASP A 53 1.79 7.28 -0.48
CA ASP A 53 3.10 7.91 -0.33
C ASP A 53 4.04 7.13 0.60
N TRP A 54 3.49 6.44 1.61
CA TRP A 54 4.27 5.60 2.52
C TRP A 54 4.66 4.26 1.90
N ASP A 55 3.77 3.63 1.11
CA ASP A 55 4.07 2.43 0.32
C ASP A 55 5.37 2.61 -0.50
N ASN A 56 5.50 3.75 -1.17
CA ASN A 56 6.67 4.07 -1.99
C ASN A 56 7.96 4.35 -1.21
N LYS A 57 7.89 4.60 0.11
CA LYS A 57 9.02 5.10 0.92
C LYS A 57 9.44 4.16 2.03
N MET A 58 8.53 3.32 2.52
CA MET A 58 8.73 2.52 3.73
C MET A 58 9.04 1.07 3.39
N ILE A 59 10.10 0.55 3.99
CA ILE A 59 10.51 -0.84 3.83
C ILE A 59 9.44 -1.76 4.45
N ASN A 60 9.20 -2.91 3.81
CA ASN A 60 8.28 -3.95 4.27
C ASN A 60 6.86 -3.41 4.53
N MET A 61 6.39 -2.54 3.65
CA MET A 61 5.06 -1.97 3.67
C MET A 61 4.44 -2.08 2.27
N ASP A 62 3.14 -2.36 2.21
CA ASP A 62 2.31 -2.21 0.99
C ASP A 62 0.95 -1.61 1.39
N VAL A 63 0.32 -0.94 0.44
CA VAL A 63 -1.01 -0.35 0.53
C VAL A 63 -1.83 -0.77 -0.68
N THR A 64 -2.87 -1.56 -0.44
CA THR A 64 -3.83 -1.97 -1.46
C THR A 64 -5.13 -1.17 -1.30
N ALA A 65 -5.57 -0.56 -2.41
CA ALA A 65 -6.87 0.10 -2.49
C ALA A 65 -8.00 -0.92 -2.74
N ASP A 66 -9.21 -0.45 -3.01
CA ASP A 66 -10.28 -1.35 -3.47
C ASP A 66 -9.93 -2.01 -4.82
N TYR A 67 -10.60 -3.13 -5.13
CA TYR A 67 -10.31 -3.93 -6.33
C TYR A 67 -10.35 -3.14 -7.65
N ILE A 68 -11.25 -2.17 -7.80
CA ILE A 68 -11.36 -1.42 -9.06
C ILE A 68 -10.17 -0.49 -9.20
N THR A 69 -9.91 0.33 -8.18
CA THR A 69 -8.78 1.25 -8.14
C THR A 69 -7.44 0.51 -8.29
N GLU A 70 -7.28 -0.61 -7.58
CA GLU A 70 -6.07 -1.42 -7.62
C GLU A 70 -5.82 -2.00 -9.02
N LYS A 71 -6.89 -2.50 -9.65
CA LYS A 71 -6.82 -3.03 -11.01
C LYS A 71 -6.44 -1.96 -12.03
N GLU A 72 -7.00 -0.76 -11.91
CA GLU A 72 -6.67 0.38 -12.79
C GLU A 72 -5.20 0.79 -12.64
N LYS A 73 -4.66 0.82 -11.41
CA LYS A 73 -3.23 1.05 -11.17
C LYS A 73 -2.36 -0.02 -11.83
N ILE A 74 -2.70 -1.31 -11.66
CA ILE A 74 -1.95 -2.40 -12.29
C ILE A 74 -2.00 -2.28 -13.81
N HIS A 75 -3.16 -1.97 -14.40
CA HIS A 75 -3.29 -1.78 -15.85
C HIS A 75 -2.52 -0.57 -16.37
N THR A 76 -2.36 0.47 -15.55
CA THR A 76 -1.51 1.63 -15.87
C THR A 76 -0.04 1.22 -16.07
N TYR A 77 0.49 0.32 -15.25
CA TYR A 77 1.91 -0.05 -15.30
C TYR A 77 2.20 -1.34 -16.09
N ARG A 78 1.29 -2.30 -16.08
CA ARG A 78 1.44 -3.62 -16.74
C ARG A 78 0.70 -3.72 -18.07
N GLY A 79 -0.15 -2.74 -18.38
CA GLY A 79 -0.94 -2.66 -19.60
C GLY A 79 -2.37 -3.22 -19.46
N GLU A 80 -3.28 -2.69 -20.27
CA GLU A 80 -4.73 -2.99 -20.26
C GLU A 80 -5.10 -4.47 -20.39
N ASN A 81 -4.24 -5.26 -21.04
CA ASN A 81 -4.48 -6.69 -21.25
C ASN A 81 -3.89 -7.58 -20.14
N PHE A 82 -3.27 -6.99 -19.11
CA PHE A 82 -2.69 -7.75 -18.02
C PHE A 82 -3.80 -8.49 -17.24
N PRO A 83 -3.70 -9.82 -17.06
CA PRO A 83 -4.72 -10.57 -16.34
C PRO A 83 -4.65 -10.23 -14.85
N PHE A 84 -5.73 -9.69 -14.32
CA PHE A 84 -5.89 -9.43 -12.90
C PHE A 84 -7.33 -9.68 -12.47
N SER A 85 -7.52 -10.73 -11.66
CA SER A 85 -8.79 -11.19 -11.14
C SER A 85 -8.98 -10.81 -9.68
N LYS A 86 -10.19 -11.07 -9.15
CA LYS A 86 -10.46 -10.90 -7.71
C LYS A 86 -9.63 -11.84 -6.83
N GLY A 87 -9.25 -13.01 -7.35
CA GLY A 87 -8.37 -13.93 -6.63
C GLY A 87 -6.97 -13.35 -6.49
N ASP A 88 -6.43 -12.80 -7.59
CA ASP A 88 -5.13 -12.13 -7.61
C ASP A 88 -5.12 -10.91 -6.69
N TYR A 89 -6.22 -10.16 -6.67
CA TYR A 89 -6.41 -9.05 -5.73
C TYR A 89 -6.35 -9.48 -4.27
N VAL A 90 -7.03 -10.58 -3.89
CA VAL A 90 -6.95 -11.09 -2.51
C VAL A 90 -5.51 -11.51 -2.17
N VAL A 91 -4.81 -12.11 -3.12
CA VAL A 91 -3.40 -12.49 -2.94
C VAL A 91 -2.53 -11.24 -2.76
N LYS A 92 -2.68 -10.22 -3.61
CA LYS A 92 -1.97 -8.95 -3.47
C LYS A 92 -2.25 -8.30 -2.13
N ALA A 93 -3.52 -8.16 -1.78
CA ALA A 93 -3.95 -7.59 -0.51
C ALA A 93 -3.31 -8.31 0.68
N LEU A 94 -3.05 -9.62 0.62
CA LEU A 94 -2.46 -10.36 1.74
C LEU A 94 -0.93 -10.41 1.75
N LEU A 95 -0.30 -10.43 0.58
CA LEU A 95 1.12 -10.75 0.42
C LEU A 95 1.98 -9.61 -0.08
N GLY A 96 1.40 -8.49 -0.54
CA GLY A 96 2.17 -7.44 -1.18
C GLY A 96 3.26 -6.84 -0.29
N ALA A 97 3.02 -6.69 1.01
CA ALA A 97 4.06 -6.24 1.94
C ALA A 97 5.20 -7.25 2.16
N ILE A 98 5.07 -8.51 1.70
CA ILE A 98 6.01 -9.63 1.96
C ILE A 98 6.73 -10.04 0.67
N ASP A 99 6.03 -10.05 -0.45
CA ASP A 99 6.52 -10.52 -1.74
C ASP A 99 6.71 -9.33 -2.69
N PRO A 100 7.97 -8.97 -3.03
CA PRO A 100 8.26 -7.81 -3.86
C PRO A 100 7.65 -7.88 -5.26
N ASP A 101 7.53 -9.08 -5.86
CA ASP A 101 6.96 -9.22 -7.20
C ASP A 101 5.46 -8.87 -7.18
N ILE A 102 4.77 -9.28 -6.10
CA ILE A 102 3.37 -8.94 -5.85
C ILE A 102 3.22 -7.45 -5.49
N ASN A 103 4.13 -6.91 -4.68
CA ASN A 103 4.12 -5.49 -4.33
C ASN A 103 4.18 -4.64 -5.60
N ASN A 104 5.17 -4.92 -6.44
CA ASN A 104 5.53 -4.09 -7.57
C ASN A 104 4.45 -4.07 -8.66
N LEU A 105 3.46 -4.98 -8.68
CA LEU A 105 2.42 -5.07 -9.71
C LEU A 105 1.73 -3.73 -10.04
N ASN A 106 1.57 -2.86 -9.04
CA ASN A 106 0.92 -1.55 -9.17
C ASN A 106 1.94 -0.38 -9.17
N GLN A 107 3.22 -0.66 -9.43
CA GLN A 107 4.33 0.30 -9.49
C GLN A 107 5.07 0.21 -10.84
N PRO A 108 5.79 1.27 -11.28
CA PRO A 108 6.62 1.21 -12.48
C PRO A 108 7.73 0.16 -12.37
N ASP A 109 8.18 -0.40 -13.49
CA ASP A 109 9.30 -1.34 -13.51
C ASP A 109 10.61 -0.60 -13.13
N GLU A 110 11.34 -1.09 -12.14
CA GLU A 110 12.60 -0.49 -11.67
C GLU A 110 13.68 -0.45 -12.78
N ASP A 111 13.62 -1.34 -13.76
CA ASP A 111 14.63 -1.51 -14.82
C ASP A 111 14.65 -0.38 -15.88
N ILE A 112 13.71 0.56 -15.87
CA ILE A 112 13.62 1.62 -16.89
C ILE A 112 14.53 2.82 -16.57
N PHE A 113 15.08 2.92 -15.35
CA PHE A 113 15.86 4.07 -14.89
C PHE A 113 17.39 3.87 -14.84
N LEU A 114 17.90 2.70 -15.23
CA LEU A 114 19.35 2.44 -15.26
C LEU A 114 20.06 2.78 -16.59
N ASP A 115 19.31 3.23 -17.60
CA ASP A 115 19.83 3.56 -18.95
C ASP A 115 19.66 5.05 -19.34
N GLN A 116 19.58 5.98 -18.38
CA GLN A 116 19.59 7.44 -18.65
C GLN A 116 20.74 8.18 -17.97
#